data_AF-A0A5C6CAE8-F1
#
_entry.id   AF-A0A5C6CAE8-F1
#
_cell.length_a   1.000
_cell.length_b   1.000
_cell.length_c   1.000
_cell.angle_alpha   90.00
_cell.angle_beta   90.00
_cell.angle_gamma   90.00
#
_symmetry.space_group_name_H-M   'P 1'
#
loop_
_entity.id
_entity.type
_entity.pdbx_description
1 polymer ?
#
loop_
_entity_poly.entity_id
_entity_poly.type
_entity_poly.pdbx_seq_one_letter_code
_entity_poly.pdbx_strand_id
1 'polypeptide(L)'
;MNSIENHDGRESGHSLFSLDVWSCIAQQLSLSERELQISQGVFDDKKESVIAQELGISPHTAHTHLERLYHKLRVNSRVELIVRLAECHLWLCQDPDSPVPPICHRHNSGDCPFCS
;
A
#
# COMPACT_ATOMS: atom_id res chain seq x y z
N MET A 1 -26.88 10.09 -18.97
CA MET A 1 -25.70 9.47 -19.61
C MET A 1 -24.60 10.51 -19.69
N ASN A 2 -23.53 10.36 -18.92
CA ASN A 2 -22.23 10.87 -19.33
C ASN A 2 -21.21 9.81 -18.93
N SER A 3 -20.73 9.11 -19.96
CA SER A 3 -19.62 8.18 -19.92
C SER A 3 -18.38 8.93 -19.44
N ILE A 4 -17.83 8.51 -18.31
CA ILE A 4 -16.42 8.73 -18.02
C ILE A 4 -15.81 7.35 -18.08
N GLU A 5 -15.57 6.90 -19.31
CA GLU A 5 -14.65 5.80 -19.58
C GLU A 5 -13.24 6.34 -19.30
N ASN A 6 -12.74 6.15 -18.08
CA ASN A 6 -11.32 6.35 -17.81
C ASN A 6 -10.58 5.09 -18.25
N HIS A 7 -10.05 5.20 -19.46
CA HIS A 7 -9.05 4.32 -20.03
C HIS A 7 -7.73 4.53 -19.27
N ASP A 8 -7.32 3.59 -18.42
CA ASP A 8 -5.89 3.35 -18.16
C ASP A 8 -5.68 1.86 -17.88
N GLY A 9 -5.13 1.14 -18.86
CA GLY A 9 -4.72 -0.25 -18.72
C GLY A 9 -3.41 -0.39 -17.93
N ARG A 10 -3.12 0.54 -17.01
CA ARG A 10 -2.03 0.41 -16.06
C ARG A 10 -2.51 -0.49 -14.93
N GLU A 11 -1.78 -1.58 -14.74
CA GLU A 11 -1.95 -2.49 -13.62
C GLU A 11 -2.02 -1.68 -12.32
N SER A 12 -3.08 -1.88 -11.54
CA SER A 12 -3.27 -1.23 -10.24
C SER A 12 -2.03 -1.46 -9.38
N GLY A 13 -1.31 -0.40 -9.01
CA GLY A 13 -0.09 -0.50 -8.20
C GLY A 13 -0.28 -1.39 -6.97
N HIS A 14 -1.44 -1.38 -6.33
CA HIS A 14 -1.68 -2.21 -5.15
C HIS A 14 -1.66 -3.71 -5.43
N SER A 15 -1.82 -4.13 -6.68
CA SER A 15 -1.68 -5.54 -7.10
C SER A 15 -0.23 -6.04 -7.05
N LEU A 16 0.74 -5.14 -6.87
CA LEU A 16 2.13 -5.52 -6.55
C LEU A 16 2.23 -6.30 -5.24
N PHE A 17 1.28 -6.10 -4.33
CA PHE A 17 1.17 -6.85 -3.08
C PHE A 17 -0.07 -7.74 -3.11
N SER A 18 0.07 -9.00 -2.69
CA SER A 18 -1.08 -9.87 -2.50
C SER A 18 -1.97 -9.35 -1.36
N LEU A 19 -3.21 -9.85 -1.28
CA LEU A 19 -4.12 -9.50 -0.19
C LEU A 19 -3.55 -9.85 1.19
N ASP A 20 -2.81 -10.96 1.29
CA ASP A 20 -2.12 -11.36 2.52
C ASP A 20 -1.03 -10.36 2.90
N VAL A 21 -0.22 -9.91 1.93
CA VAL A 21 0.81 -8.88 2.16
C VAL A 21 0.18 -7.58 2.66
N TRP A 22 -0.92 -7.13 2.04
CA TRP A 22 -1.65 -5.94 2.51
C TRP A 22 -2.16 -6.10 3.93
N SER A 23 -2.65 -7.29 4.29
CA SER A 23 -3.12 -7.58 5.65
C SER A 23 -1.98 -7.52 6.66
N CYS A 24 -0.80 -8.05 6.32
CA CYS A 24 0.38 -7.98 7.18
C CYS A 24 0.91 -6.56 7.33
N ILE A 25 0.95 -5.78 6.25
CA ILE A 25 1.32 -4.35 6.30
C ILE A 25 0.34 -3.59 7.20
N ALA A 26 -0.97 -3.84 7.06
CA ALA A 26 -1.98 -3.21 7.90
C ALA A 26 -1.78 -3.54 9.38
N GLN A 27 -1.49 -4.80 9.72
CA GLN A 27 -1.19 -5.19 11.10
C GLN A 27 0.08 -4.52 11.62
N GLN A 28 1.17 -4.58 10.85
CA GLN A 28 2.47 -4.05 11.26
C GLN A 28 2.46 -2.52 11.45
N LEU A 29 1.73 -1.80 10.59
CA LEU A 29 1.56 -0.35 10.68
C LEU A 29 0.32 0.06 11.50
N SER A 30 -0.39 -0.91 12.08
CA SER A 30 -1.62 -0.71 12.86
C SER A 30 -2.69 0.11 12.12
N LEU A 31 -2.84 -0.09 10.81
CA LEU A 31 -3.83 0.59 9.97
C LEU A 31 -5.22 0.05 10.26
N SER A 32 -6.18 0.96 10.41
CA SER A 32 -7.60 0.62 10.32
C SER A 32 -7.95 0.20 8.89
N GLU A 33 -9.08 -0.51 8.72
CA GLU A 33 -9.58 -0.89 7.40
C GLU A 33 -9.68 0.32 6.45
N ARG A 34 -10.12 1.46 6.99
CA ARG A 34 -10.27 2.68 6.19
C ARG A 34 -8.93 3.28 5.77
N GLU A 35 -7.95 3.28 6.66
CA GLU A 35 -6.59 3.72 6.36
C GLU A 35 -5.91 2.79 5.34
N LEU A 36 -6.17 1.48 5.42
CA LEU A 36 -5.67 0.50 4.45
C LEU A 36 -6.25 0.75 3.05
N GLN A 37 -7.57 0.91 2.93
CA GLN A 37 -8.24 1.21 1.65
C GLN A 37 -7.69 2.49 1.00
N ILE A 38 -7.47 3.54 1.81
CA ILE A 38 -6.88 4.80 1.33
C ILE A 38 -5.42 4.59 0.92
N SER A 39 -4.65 3.82 1.67
CA SER A 39 -3.25 3.50 1.35
C SER A 39 -3.15 2.75 0.01
N GLN A 40 -4.03 1.77 -0.23
CA GLN A 40 -4.12 1.04 -1.50
C GLN A 40 -4.45 1.98 -2.67
N GLY A 41 -5.42 2.88 -2.49
CA GLY A 41 -5.74 3.87 -3.51
C GLY A 41 -4.59 4.84 -3.80
N VAL A 42 -3.84 5.27 -2.78
CA VAL A 42 -2.63 6.08 -3.00
C VAL A 42 -1.55 5.29 -3.75
N PHE A 43 -1.38 4.02 -3.40
CA PHE A 43 -0.40 3.12 -4.01
C PHE A 43 -0.72 2.84 -5.49
N ASP A 44 -2.00 2.89 -5.88
CA ASP A 44 -2.46 2.86 -7.30
C ASP A 44 -2.23 4.13 -8.09
N ASP A 45 -1.55 5.11 -7.49
CA ASP A 45 -1.48 6.46 -8.01
C ASP A 45 -2.86 7.15 -8.20
N LYS A 46 -3.91 6.75 -7.46
CA LYS A 46 -5.21 7.46 -7.51
C LYS A 46 -5.15 8.81 -6.80
N LYS A 47 -5.93 9.76 -7.31
CA LYS A 47 -6.16 11.07 -6.66
C LYS A 47 -7.14 10.92 -5.50
N GLU A 48 -7.03 11.79 -4.50
CA GLU A 48 -7.89 11.77 -3.30
C GLU A 48 -9.38 11.82 -3.64
N SER A 49 -9.76 12.57 -4.68
CA SER A 49 -11.15 12.66 -5.16
C SER A 49 -11.67 11.34 -5.74
N VAL A 50 -10.81 10.58 -6.42
CA VAL A 50 -11.14 9.26 -6.97
C VAL A 50 -11.28 8.26 -5.83
N ILE A 51 -10.33 8.27 -4.89
CA ILE A 51 -10.39 7.45 -3.68
C ILE A 51 -11.69 7.75 -2.91
N ALA A 52 -12.05 9.02 -2.74
CA ALA A 52 -13.28 9.41 -2.05
C ALA A 52 -14.53 8.86 -2.75
N GLN A 53 -14.56 8.93 -4.09
CA GLN A 53 -15.67 8.41 -4.90
C GLN A 53 -15.79 6.89 -4.76
N GLU A 54 -14.71 6.14 -4.94
CA GLU A 54 -14.68 4.67 -4.82
C GLU A 54 -15.13 4.21 -3.43
N LEU A 55 -14.76 4.99 -2.42
CA LEU A 55 -15.02 4.69 -1.03
C LEU A 55 -16.34 5.28 -0.50
N GLY A 56 -17.14 5.96 -1.34
CA GLY A 56 -18.45 6.51 -0.99
C GLY A 56 -18.42 7.62 0.07
N ILE A 57 -17.33 8.38 0.16
CA ILE A 57 -17.17 9.49 1.13
C ILE A 57 -16.94 10.83 0.44
N SER A 58 -17.04 11.92 1.19
CA SER A 58 -16.71 13.24 0.65
C SER A 58 -15.19 13.37 0.39
N PRO A 59 -14.77 14.14 -0.63
CA PRO A 59 -13.35 14.45 -0.85
C PRO A 59 -12.67 15.05 0.38
N HIS A 60 -13.39 15.88 1.13
CA HIS A 60 -12.89 16.46 2.37
C HIS A 60 -12.62 15.38 3.44
N THR A 61 -13.52 14.41 3.58
CA THR A 61 -13.33 13.26 4.49
C THR A 61 -12.13 12.41 4.08
N ALA A 62 -11.94 12.16 2.78
CA ALA A 62 -10.77 11.43 2.28
C ALA A 62 -9.46 12.18 2.58
N HIS A 63 -9.44 13.50 2.40
CA HIS A 63 -8.31 14.35 2.76
C HIS A 63 -8.00 14.30 4.26
N THR A 64 -9.01 14.45 5.13
CA THR A 64 -8.82 14.32 6.58
C THR A 64 -8.27 12.95 6.97
N HIS A 65 -8.74 11.87 6.33
CA HIS A 65 -8.19 10.54 6.57
C HIS A 65 -6.73 10.43 6.13
N LEU A 66 -6.36 11.03 4.99
CA LEU A 66 -4.98 11.06 4.51
C LEU A 66 -4.06 11.87 5.43
N GLU A 67 -4.48 13.04 5.89
CA GLU A 67 -3.70 13.83 6.85
C GLU A 67 -3.46 13.05 8.14
N ARG A 68 -4.50 12.39 8.68
CA ARG A 68 -4.38 11.54 9.88
C ARG A 68 -3.44 10.36 9.63
N LEU A 69 -3.55 9.72 8.47
CA LEU A 69 -2.67 8.63 8.06
C LEU A 69 -1.21 9.10 7.96
N TYR A 70 -0.96 10.26 7.36
CA TYR A 70 0.36 10.86 7.22
C TYR A 70 0.97 11.16 8.58
N HIS A 71 0.21 11.80 9.48
CA HIS A 71 0.65 12.04 10.85
C HIS A 71 0.92 10.75 11.63
N LYS A 72 0.05 9.74 11.49
CA LYS A 72 0.19 8.44 12.17
C LYS A 72 1.45 7.71 11.73
N LEU A 73 1.72 7.68 10.43
CA LEU A 73 2.89 7.02 9.85
C LEU A 73 4.14 7.90 9.85
N ARG A 74 4.03 9.14 10.33
CA ARG A 74 5.08 10.16 10.34
C ARG A 74 5.67 10.44 8.96
N VAL A 75 4.82 10.43 7.94
CA VAL A 75 5.19 10.73 6.56
C VAL A 75 4.66 12.10 6.14
N ASN A 76 5.35 12.79 5.24
CA ASN A 76 5.01 14.17 4.83
C ASN A 76 4.51 14.26 3.38
N SER A 77 4.56 13.16 2.64
CA SER A 77 4.17 13.16 1.24
C SER A 77 3.61 11.82 0.79
N ARG A 78 2.92 11.85 -0.35
CA ARG A 78 2.46 10.65 -1.06
C ARG A 78 3.58 9.65 -1.35
N VAL A 79 4.71 10.15 -1.83
CA VAL A 79 5.87 9.31 -2.15
C VAL A 79 6.42 8.68 -0.88
N GLU A 80 6.51 9.45 0.21
CA GLU A 80 6.97 8.94 1.50
C GLU A 80 6.03 7.89 2.08
N LEU A 81 4.70 8.02 1.91
CA LEU A 81 3.76 6.95 2.23
C LEU A 81 4.05 5.68 1.41
N ILE A 82 4.22 5.80 0.09
CA ILE A 82 4.49 4.65 -0.78
C ILE A 82 5.79 3.95 -0.37
N VAL A 83 6.86 4.72 -0.16
CA VAL A 83 8.16 4.21 0.32
C VAL A 83 7.98 3.51 1.66
N ARG A 84 7.21 4.08 2.60
CA ARG A 84 7.00 3.48 3.92
C ARG A 84 6.27 2.14 3.85
N LEU A 85 5.27 2.01 2.96
CA LEU A 85 4.57 0.74 2.72
C LEU A 85 5.52 -0.29 2.09
N ALA A 86 6.36 0.13 1.14
CA ALA A 86 7.37 -0.73 0.53
C ALA A 86 8.43 -1.18 1.55
N GLU A 87 8.96 -0.29 2.39
CA GLU A 87 9.88 -0.63 3.49
C GLU A 87 9.27 -1.66 4.44
N CYS A 88 7.99 -1.48 4.80
CA CYS A 88 7.28 -2.44 5.64
C CYS A 88 7.21 -3.82 4.98
N HIS A 89 6.93 -3.86 3.67
CA HIS A 89 6.94 -5.11 2.92
C HIS A 89 8.33 -5.75 2.87
N LEU A 90 9.38 -4.96 2.59
CA LEU A 90 10.76 -5.44 2.58
C LEU A 90 11.17 -6.05 3.92
N TRP A 91 10.77 -5.42 5.03
CA TRP A 91 11.01 -5.94 6.39
C TRP A 91 10.26 -7.25 6.62
N LEU A 92 8.98 -7.31 6.26
CA LEU A 92 8.17 -8.52 6.37
C LEU A 92 8.73 -9.69 5.54
N CYS A 93 9.40 -9.42 4.43
CA CYS A 93 10.01 -10.47 3.60
C CYS A 93 11.37 -10.97 4.10
N GLN A 94 11.97 -10.33 5.10
CA GLN A 94 13.24 -10.72 5.71
C GLN A 94 13.05 -11.46 7.04
N ASP A 95 11.85 -11.42 7.61
CA ASP A 95 11.52 -12.09 8.87
C ASP A 95 11.12 -13.56 8.60
N PRO A 96 11.81 -14.56 9.17
CA PRO A 96 11.58 -15.98 8.89
C PRO A 96 10.26 -16.51 9.47
N ASP A 97 9.66 -15.81 10.43
CA ASP A 97 8.35 -16.14 11.02
C ASP A 97 7.21 -15.38 10.34
N SER A 98 7.53 -14.56 9.34
CA SER A 98 6.55 -13.77 8.61
C SER A 98 5.69 -14.63 7.68
N PRO A 99 4.37 -14.37 7.61
CA PRO A 99 3.46 -15.09 6.71
C PRO A 99 3.63 -14.70 5.23
N VAL A 100 4.44 -13.68 4.91
CA VAL A 100 4.71 -13.30 3.52
C VAL A 100 5.96 -14.01 3.00
N PRO A 101 5.92 -14.58 1.78
CA PRO A 101 7.09 -15.24 1.21
C PRO A 101 8.24 -14.24 1.00
N PRO A 102 9.51 -14.69 1.09
CA PRO A 102 10.65 -13.83 0.82
C PRO A 102 10.65 -13.35 -0.63
N ILE A 103 11.05 -12.10 -0.86
CA ILE A 103 11.16 -11.50 -2.21
C ILE A 103 12.02 -12.36 -3.14
N CYS A 104 13.08 -12.96 -2.58
CA CYS A 104 13.88 -13.96 -3.27
C CYS A 104 13.74 -15.30 -2.55
N HIS A 105 13.04 -16.26 -3.17
CA HIS A 105 12.94 -17.64 -2.67
C HIS A 105 14.32 -18.28 -2.38
N ARG A 106 15.37 -17.90 -3.12
CA ARG A 106 16.73 -18.43 -2.94
C ARG A 106 17.52 -17.76 -1.80
N HIS A 107 17.06 -16.62 -1.27
CA HIS A 107 17.73 -15.92 -0.17
C HIS A 107 17.67 -16.71 1.14
N ASN A 108 16.50 -17.25 1.51
CA ASN A 108 16.36 -18.04 2.75
C ASN A 108 17.15 -19.37 2.71
N SER A 109 17.49 -19.86 1.52
CA SER A 109 18.34 -21.04 1.34
C SER A 109 19.84 -20.74 1.50
N GLY A 110 20.25 -19.47 1.57
CA GLY A 110 21.67 -19.07 1.58
C GLY A 110 22.37 -19.21 0.22
N ASP A 111 21.66 -19.61 -0.83
CA ASP A 111 22.20 -19.96 -2.15
C ASP A 111 22.10 -18.80 -3.17
N CYS A 112 21.69 -17.60 -2.74
CA CYS A 112 21.53 -16.47 -3.64
C CYS A 112 22.81 -15.61 -3.67
N PRO A 113 23.53 -15.54 -4.82
CA PRO A 113 24.76 -14.74 -4.93
C PRO A 113 24.50 -13.22 -5.03
N PHE A 114 23.23 -12.78 -5.03
CA PHE A 114 22.84 -11.37 -5.23
C PHE A 114 22.18 -10.72 -4.00
N CYS A 115 21.64 -11.51 -3.08
CA CYS A 115 20.98 -11.03 -1.87
C CYS A 115 21.86 -11.45 -0.68
N SER A 116 22.99 -10.77 -0.49
CA SER A 116 23.92 -10.94 0.63
C SER A 116 24.03 -9.66 1.43
#